data_AF-A0A356BAE6-F1
#
_entry.id   AF-A0A356BAE6-F1
#
_cell.length_a   1.000
_cell.length_b   1.000
_cell.length_c   1.000
_cell.angle_alpha   90.00
_cell.angle_beta   90.00
_cell.angle_gamma   90.00
#
_symmetry.space_group_name_H-M   'P 1'
#
loop_
_entity.id
_entity.type
_entity.pdbx_description
1 polymer ?
#
loop_
_entity_poly.entity_id
_entity_poly.type
_entity_poly.pdbx_seq_one_letter_code
_entity_poly.pdbx_strand_id
1 'polypeptide(L)'
;APELLLMDQDELTEEDLLSVAGDTPAETEPELDPIPDTQFDSLMTELEAMADNLDDAEPAENQSSDAVISNAEHDDSFDFGDEDFVEIDSLLANAERQEQDPDRFTQLNVDVGLEDYADIIGEHERRDVDSEDNGYSAKLDLVRAYIEIDDRESADLLLDDILASDAPDNVKAEAQSLRE
;
A
#
# COMPACT_ATOMS: atom_id res chain seq x y z
N ALA A 1 -6.99 -44.20 -35.18
CA ALA A 1 -5.70 -44.38 -34.49
C ALA A 1 -4.61 -43.80 -35.37
N PRO A 2 -3.93 -42.73 -34.93
CA PRO A 2 -2.59 -42.41 -35.39
C PRO A 2 -1.56 -42.74 -34.30
N GLU A 3 -0.40 -43.22 -34.73
CA GLU A 3 0.77 -43.57 -33.93
C GLU A 3 1.42 -42.31 -33.35
N LEU A 4 1.70 -42.31 -32.04
CA LEU A 4 2.59 -41.33 -31.43
C LEU A 4 4.01 -41.88 -31.47
N LEU A 5 4.80 -41.24 -32.32
CA LEU A 5 6.22 -41.46 -32.55
C LEU A 5 7.00 -40.99 -31.32
N LEU A 6 7.68 -41.91 -30.63
CA LEU A 6 8.77 -41.60 -29.72
C LEU A 6 9.81 -40.77 -30.48
N MET A 7 10.07 -39.55 -30.04
CA MET A 7 11.31 -38.84 -30.39
C MET A 7 12.15 -38.73 -29.13
N ASP A 8 13.36 -39.25 -29.29
CA ASP A 8 14.38 -39.43 -28.29
C ASP A 8 14.87 -38.11 -27.68
N GLN A 9 15.41 -38.25 -26.47
CA GLN A 9 16.19 -37.24 -25.77
C GLN A 9 17.43 -36.92 -26.61
N ASP A 10 17.47 -35.73 -27.21
CA ASP A 10 18.72 -35.10 -27.62
C ASP A 10 18.96 -33.87 -26.74
N GLU A 11 20.14 -33.84 -26.15
CA GLU A 11 20.68 -32.80 -25.29
C GLU A 11 20.57 -31.42 -25.95
N LEU A 12 19.86 -30.50 -25.29
CA LEU A 12 19.99 -29.07 -25.57
C LEU A 12 21.38 -28.64 -25.10
N THR A 13 22.34 -28.60 -26.02
CA THR A 13 23.70 -28.11 -25.74
C THR A 13 23.68 -26.61 -25.50
N GLU A 14 24.54 -26.14 -24.57
CA GLU A 14 24.61 -24.74 -24.12
C GLU A 14 24.90 -23.70 -25.22
N GLU A 15 25.27 -24.15 -26.43
CA GLU A 15 25.51 -23.24 -27.56
C GLU A 15 24.22 -22.72 -28.22
N ASP A 16 23.07 -23.39 -28.05
CA ASP A 16 21.80 -22.91 -28.62
C ASP A 16 21.17 -21.78 -27.78
N LEU A 17 21.54 -21.68 -26.49
CA LEU A 17 21.15 -20.58 -25.59
C LEU A 17 21.90 -19.26 -25.86
N LEU A 18 23.02 -19.30 -26.60
CA LEU A 18 23.82 -18.11 -26.90
C LEU A 18 23.35 -17.32 -28.14
N SER A 19 22.33 -17.78 -28.87
CA SER A 19 21.82 -17.08 -30.06
C SER A 19 20.72 -16.04 -29.77
N VAL A 20 20.27 -15.93 -28.50
CA VAL A 20 19.30 -14.90 -28.05
C VAL A 20 19.98 -13.67 -27.41
N ALA A 21 21.30 -13.57 -27.47
CA ALA A 21 22.06 -12.41 -26.96
C ALA A 21 22.07 -11.23 -27.95
N GLY A 22 20.88 -10.81 -28.41
CA GLY A 22 20.77 -9.82 -29.47
C GLY A 22 19.49 -9.00 -29.51
N ASP A 23 18.84 -8.74 -28.37
CA ASP A 23 17.96 -7.56 -28.19
C ASP A 23 17.51 -7.37 -26.72
N THR A 24 18.45 -7.29 -25.78
CA THR A 24 18.12 -6.76 -24.45
C THR A 24 18.30 -5.24 -24.47
N PRO A 25 17.24 -4.42 -24.34
CA PRO A 25 17.44 -3.00 -24.13
C PRO A 25 18.14 -2.86 -22.78
N ALA A 26 19.30 -2.21 -22.82
CA ALA A 26 20.08 -1.88 -21.65
C ALA A 26 19.18 -1.26 -20.58
N GLU A 27 19.23 -1.80 -19.36
CA GLU A 27 18.69 -1.16 -18.17
C GLU A 27 19.33 0.23 -18.08
N THR A 28 18.59 1.22 -18.53
CA THR A 28 18.94 2.62 -18.40
C THR A 28 18.27 3.01 -17.09
N GLU A 29 19.04 3.08 -16.01
CA GLU A 29 18.58 3.76 -14.80
C GLU A 29 18.02 5.13 -15.23
N PRO A 30 16.81 5.52 -14.79
CA PRO A 30 16.34 6.87 -15.06
C PRO A 30 17.29 7.84 -14.32
N GLU A 31 18.27 8.40 -15.04
CA GLU A 31 19.04 9.54 -14.56
C GLU A 31 18.02 10.64 -14.24
N LEU A 32 17.86 10.94 -12.95
CA LEU A 32 17.08 12.08 -12.51
C LEU A 32 17.78 13.33 -13.05
N ASP A 33 17.10 14.08 -13.91
CA ASP A 33 17.60 15.36 -14.39
C ASP A 33 17.97 16.22 -13.18
N PRO A 34 19.21 16.76 -13.11
CA PRO A 34 19.59 17.66 -12.04
C PRO A 34 18.65 18.87 -12.11
N ILE A 35 17.84 19.05 -11.05
CA ILE A 35 16.97 20.21 -10.92
C ILE A 35 17.88 21.44 -11.01
N PRO A 36 17.66 22.36 -11.97
CA PRO A 36 18.54 23.52 -12.12
C PRO A 36 18.42 24.38 -10.86
N ASP A 37 19.55 24.66 -10.20
CA ASP A 37 19.65 25.46 -8.97
C ASP A 37 18.86 26.79 -9.04
N THR A 38 18.64 27.30 -10.26
CA THR A 38 17.83 28.49 -10.55
C THR A 38 16.36 28.38 -10.16
N GLN A 39 15.78 27.18 -10.16
CA GLN A 39 14.38 26.97 -9.74
C GLN A 39 14.25 27.10 -8.22
N PHE A 40 15.25 26.64 -7.47
CA PHE A 40 15.27 26.75 -6.01
C PHE A 40 15.49 28.21 -5.57
N ASP A 41 16.44 28.91 -6.19
CA ASP A 41 16.70 30.33 -5.89
C ASP A 41 15.50 31.22 -6.22
N SER A 42 14.77 30.92 -7.31
CA SER A 42 13.54 31.64 -7.66
C SER A 42 12.45 31.42 -6.62
N LEU A 43 12.26 30.19 -6.15
CA LEU A 43 11.30 29.87 -5.09
C LEU A 43 11.69 30.52 -3.77
N MET A 44 12.98 30.57 -3.44
CA MET A 44 13.49 31.22 -2.24
C MET A 44 13.31 32.74 -2.29
N THR A 45 13.56 33.35 -3.45
CA THR A 45 13.34 34.79 -3.67
C THR A 45 11.85 35.15 -3.57
N GLU A 46 10.96 34.30 -4.10
CA GLU A 46 9.50 34.48 -3.99
C GLU A 46 9.01 34.31 -2.55
N LEU A 47 9.58 33.36 -1.80
CA LEU A 47 9.29 33.14 -0.39
C LEU A 47 9.79 34.31 0.49
N GLU A 48 10.98 34.85 0.19
CA GLU A 48 11.55 36.01 0.90
C GLU A 48 10.75 37.29 0.62
N ALA A 49 10.28 37.49 -0.62
CA ALA A 49 9.35 38.57 -0.95
C ALA A 49 8.00 38.43 -0.23
N MET A 50 7.49 37.21 0.00
CA MET A 50 6.29 36.98 0.79
C MET A 50 6.51 37.25 2.28
N ALA A 51 7.71 36.93 2.80
CA ALA A 51 8.09 37.22 4.18
C ALA A 51 8.20 38.72 4.46
N ASP A 52 8.74 39.51 3.53
CA ASP A 52 8.80 40.99 3.64
C ASP A 52 7.40 41.63 3.68
N ASN A 53 6.41 41.04 3.00
CA ASN A 53 5.01 41.50 3.08
C ASN A 53 4.34 41.17 4.44
N LEU A 54 4.98 40.37 5.29
CA LEU A 54 4.51 40.02 6.63
C LEU A 54 5.06 40.96 7.71
N ASP A 55 6.18 41.64 7.45
CA ASP A 55 6.86 42.52 8.41
C ASP A 55 6.27 43.95 8.45
N ASP A 56 5.47 44.34 7.45
CA ASP A 56 4.62 45.55 7.45
C ASP A 56 3.24 45.30 8.09
N ALA A 57 2.97 44.08 8.56
CA ALA A 57 1.85 43.81 9.45
C ALA A 57 2.31 44.07 10.90
N GLU A 58 1.75 45.11 11.53
CA GLU A 58 1.75 45.31 12.99
C GLU A 58 1.64 43.96 13.72
N PRO A 59 2.29 43.76 14.89
CA PRO A 59 2.35 42.46 15.54
C PRO A 59 0.93 42.04 15.90
N ALA A 60 0.32 41.23 15.03
CA ALA A 60 -0.89 40.51 15.32
C ALA A 60 -0.52 39.59 16.47
N GLU A 61 -1.06 39.90 17.65
CA GLU A 61 -1.00 39.01 18.81
C GLU A 61 -1.29 37.60 18.34
N ASN A 62 -0.34 36.71 18.60
CA ASN A 62 -0.35 35.27 18.43
C ASN A 62 -1.77 34.69 18.24
N GLN A 63 -2.26 34.75 16.99
CA GLN A 63 -3.41 34.00 16.57
C GLN A 63 -2.91 32.58 16.34
N SER A 64 -2.76 31.86 17.46
CA SER A 64 -3.20 30.47 17.55
C SER A 64 -4.34 30.31 16.56
N SER A 65 -4.25 29.32 15.68
CA SER A 65 -5.28 28.98 14.69
C SER A 65 -6.62 28.71 15.38
N ASP A 66 -7.29 29.77 15.79
CA ASP A 66 -8.70 29.85 16.00
C ASP A 66 -9.21 30.00 14.57
N ALA A 67 -9.52 28.84 13.98
CA ALA A 67 -10.51 28.81 12.92
C ALA A 67 -11.60 29.81 13.32
N VAL A 68 -12.07 30.60 12.36
CA VAL A 68 -13.21 31.49 12.55
C VAL A 68 -14.43 30.63 12.83
N ILE A 69 -14.49 30.07 14.05
CA ILE A 69 -15.70 29.78 14.75
C ILE A 69 -16.23 31.18 14.96
N SER A 70 -17.10 31.60 14.06
CA SER A 70 -18.12 32.55 14.46
C SER A 70 -18.62 32.05 15.81
N ASN A 71 -18.25 32.75 16.89
CA ASN A 71 -19.04 32.81 18.10
C ASN A 71 -20.38 33.42 17.67
N ALA A 72 -21.18 32.64 16.92
CA ALA A 72 -22.59 32.57 17.18
C ALA A 72 -22.63 32.34 18.67
N GLU A 73 -23.17 33.31 19.41
CA GLU A 73 -23.52 33.13 20.80
C GLU A 73 -24.17 31.75 20.86
N HIS A 74 -23.44 30.75 21.38
CA HIS A 74 -23.99 29.45 21.61
C HIS A 74 -24.94 29.74 22.75
N ASP A 75 -26.19 29.95 22.39
CA ASP A 75 -27.29 29.94 23.31
C ASP A 75 -27.20 28.56 23.98
N ASP A 76 -26.52 28.50 25.14
CA ASP A 76 -26.44 27.33 26.02
C ASP A 76 -27.84 26.91 26.52
N SER A 77 -28.92 27.52 26.00
CA SER A 77 -30.28 27.03 26.05
C SER A 77 -30.53 25.93 25.00
N PHE A 78 -29.66 24.92 24.93
CA PHE A 78 -30.13 23.62 24.46
C PHE A 78 -30.91 22.98 25.60
N ASP A 79 -32.22 23.23 25.61
CA ASP A 79 -33.19 22.52 26.46
C ASP A 79 -33.30 21.09 25.93
N PHE A 80 -32.27 20.28 26.19
CA PHE A 80 -32.31 18.86 25.89
C PHE A 80 -33.30 18.23 26.86
N GLY A 81 -34.46 17.86 26.34
CA GLY A 81 -35.43 17.08 27.09
C GLY A 81 -34.90 15.66 27.30
N ASP A 82 -35.45 14.95 28.28
CA ASP A 82 -35.15 13.53 28.47
C ASP A 82 -35.44 12.68 27.21
N GLU A 83 -36.27 13.19 26.29
CA GLU A 83 -36.60 12.58 24.99
C GLU A 83 -35.50 12.73 23.93
N ASP A 84 -34.53 13.63 24.13
CA ASP A 84 -33.40 13.85 23.21
C ASP A 84 -32.24 12.87 23.46
N PHE A 85 -32.29 12.11 24.56
CA PHE A 85 -31.29 11.12 24.91
C PHE A 85 -31.78 9.71 24.58
N VAL A 86 -30.93 8.93 23.92
CA VAL A 86 -31.17 7.51 23.69
C VAL A 86 -30.51 6.71 24.80
N GLU A 87 -31.27 5.81 25.44
CA GLU A 87 -30.73 4.92 26.47
C GLU A 87 -29.59 4.05 25.92
N ILE A 88 -28.53 3.89 26.72
CA ILE A 88 -27.37 3.07 26.35
C ILE A 88 -27.78 1.64 26.01
N ASP A 89 -28.76 1.08 26.71
CA ASP A 89 -29.30 -0.26 26.44
C ASP A 89 -29.99 -0.35 25.07
N SER A 90 -30.64 0.73 24.63
CA SER A 90 -31.24 0.83 23.29
C SER A 90 -30.16 0.91 22.21
N LEU A 91 -29.10 1.69 22.45
CA LEU A 91 -27.95 1.76 21.54
C LEU A 91 -27.25 0.41 21.42
N LEU A 92 -27.01 -0.29 22.53
CA LEU A 92 -26.37 -1.61 22.54
C LEU A 92 -27.22 -2.67 21.83
N ALA A 93 -28.53 -2.68 22.08
CA ALA A 93 -29.47 -3.60 21.42
C ALA A 93 -29.60 -3.34 19.91
N ASN A 94 -29.40 -2.10 19.45
CA ASN A 94 -29.40 -1.76 18.02
C ASN A 94 -28.05 -2.08 17.36
N ALA A 95 -26.93 -1.89 18.06
CA ALA A 95 -25.60 -2.24 17.56
C ALA A 95 -25.47 -3.76 17.32
N GLU A 96 -25.97 -4.58 18.26
CA GLU A 96 -25.97 -6.04 18.13
C GLU A 96 -26.85 -6.52 16.95
N ARG A 97 -27.92 -5.78 16.61
CA ARG A 97 -28.72 -6.04 15.40
C ARG A 97 -28.02 -5.60 14.12
N GLN A 98 -27.22 -4.54 14.17
CA GLN A 98 -26.49 -4.07 13.00
C GLN A 98 -25.45 -5.11 12.56
N GLU A 99 -24.72 -5.77 13.46
CA GLU A 99 -23.70 -6.78 13.12
C GLU A 99 -24.17 -7.99 12.29
N GLN A 100 -25.47 -8.20 12.11
CA GLN A 100 -26.02 -9.42 11.51
C GLN A 100 -26.47 -9.32 10.06
N ASP A 101 -26.22 -8.21 9.36
CA ASP A 101 -26.48 -8.14 7.92
C ASP A 101 -25.20 -8.49 7.14
N PRO A 102 -25.02 -9.76 6.71
CA PRO A 102 -23.87 -10.19 5.93
C PRO A 102 -23.84 -9.54 4.54
N ASP A 103 -24.95 -8.96 4.09
CA ASP A 103 -25.06 -8.31 2.80
C ASP A 103 -24.62 -6.82 2.84
N ARG A 104 -24.29 -6.25 4.01
CA ARG A 104 -23.81 -4.85 4.09
C ARG A 104 -22.53 -4.60 3.32
N PHE A 105 -21.65 -5.60 3.24
CA PHE A 105 -20.39 -5.51 2.49
C PHE A 105 -20.53 -6.06 1.07
N THR A 106 -21.61 -6.77 0.73
CA THR A 106 -21.84 -7.27 -0.64
C THR A 106 -22.31 -6.17 -1.58
N GLN A 107 -22.95 -5.12 -1.05
CA GLN A 107 -23.44 -3.97 -1.80
C GLN A 107 -22.42 -2.82 -1.91
N LEU A 108 -21.29 -2.89 -1.20
CA LEU A 108 -20.28 -1.83 -1.19
C LEU A 108 -19.39 -1.94 -2.44
N ASN A 109 -19.90 -1.46 -3.58
CA ASN A 109 -19.11 -1.27 -4.79
C ASN A 109 -18.54 0.15 -4.79
N VAL A 110 -17.40 0.34 -4.11
CA VAL A 110 -16.67 1.62 -4.15
C VAL A 110 -15.92 1.70 -5.46
N ASP A 111 -16.33 2.64 -6.31
CA ASP A 111 -15.55 3.02 -7.48
C ASP A 111 -14.29 3.78 -7.02
N VAL A 112 -13.16 3.10 -7.14
CA VAL A 112 -11.83 3.61 -6.80
C VAL A 112 -11.10 4.18 -8.02
N GLY A 113 -11.76 4.27 -9.18
CA GLY A 113 -11.15 4.81 -10.40
C GLY A 113 -9.98 3.97 -10.93
N LEU A 114 -9.97 2.66 -10.65
CA LEU A 114 -8.92 1.76 -11.14
C LEU A 114 -9.04 1.43 -12.64
N GLU A 115 -10.07 1.95 -13.30
CA GLU A 115 -10.35 1.79 -14.73
C GLU A 115 -9.18 2.24 -15.61
N ASP A 116 -8.52 3.34 -15.23
CA ASP A 116 -7.38 3.92 -15.95
C ASP A 116 -6.11 3.06 -15.86
N TYR A 117 -6.07 2.10 -14.92
CA TYR A 117 -4.93 1.22 -14.69
C TYR A 117 -5.21 -0.20 -15.19
N ALA A 118 -6.29 -0.44 -15.93
CA ALA A 118 -6.67 -1.77 -16.42
C ALA A 118 -5.55 -2.47 -17.23
N ASP A 119 -4.69 -1.70 -17.91
CA ASP A 119 -3.51 -2.22 -18.61
C ASP A 119 -2.43 -2.77 -17.66
N ILE A 120 -2.39 -2.31 -16.41
CA ILE A 120 -1.42 -2.70 -15.37
C ILE A 120 -1.98 -3.83 -14.50
N ILE A 121 -3.25 -3.72 -14.07
CA ILE A 121 -3.88 -4.67 -13.13
C ILE A 121 -4.53 -5.88 -13.84
N GLY A 122 -4.66 -5.84 -15.16
CA GLY A 122 -5.40 -6.82 -15.92
C GLY A 122 -6.91 -6.60 -15.87
N GLU A 123 -7.61 -7.03 -16.92
CA GLU A 123 -9.05 -6.84 -17.05
C GLU A 123 -9.82 -7.75 -16.08
N HIS A 124 -10.41 -7.16 -15.03
CA HIS A 124 -11.52 -7.71 -14.22
C HIS A 124 -11.29 -9.01 -13.44
N GLU A 125 -10.07 -9.54 -13.37
CA GLU A 125 -9.82 -10.69 -12.50
C GLU A 125 -9.67 -10.19 -11.06
N ARG A 126 -10.61 -10.57 -10.18
CA ARG A 126 -10.39 -10.45 -8.73
C ARG A 126 -9.28 -11.42 -8.36
N ARG A 127 -8.03 -10.98 -8.58
CA ARG A 127 -6.85 -11.75 -8.30
C ARG A 127 -6.61 -11.68 -6.81
N ASP A 128 -6.76 -12.81 -6.15
CA ASP A 128 -6.42 -12.94 -4.75
C ASP A 128 -4.89 -12.85 -4.63
N VAL A 129 -4.41 -11.75 -4.05
CA VAL A 129 -3.02 -11.31 -4.11
C VAL A 129 -2.05 -12.25 -3.40
N ASP A 130 -2.56 -13.09 -2.49
CA ASP A 130 -1.77 -14.08 -1.76
C ASP A 130 -2.02 -15.52 -2.25
N SER A 131 -3.04 -15.78 -3.06
CA SER A 131 -3.36 -17.10 -3.59
C SER A 131 -2.29 -17.65 -4.54
N GLU A 132 -1.59 -16.77 -5.28
CA GLU A 132 -0.64 -17.16 -6.32
C GLU A 132 0.58 -17.91 -5.77
N ASP A 133 1.04 -17.49 -4.60
CA ASP A 133 2.15 -18.12 -3.87
C ASP A 133 1.63 -18.84 -2.60
N ASN A 134 0.40 -19.37 -2.59
CA ASN A 134 -0.18 -20.10 -1.44
C ASN A 134 -0.05 -19.37 -0.08
N GLY A 135 -0.07 -18.03 -0.07
CA GLY A 135 0.08 -17.20 1.11
C GLY A 135 1.52 -17.03 1.62
N TYR A 136 2.53 -17.51 0.90
CA TYR A 136 3.92 -17.38 1.34
C TYR A 136 4.41 -15.91 1.34
N SER A 137 3.87 -15.04 0.49
CA SER A 137 4.18 -13.60 0.51
C SER A 137 3.80 -12.96 1.84
N ALA A 138 2.61 -13.28 2.37
CA ALA A 138 2.20 -12.83 3.69
C ALA A 138 3.09 -13.39 4.82
N LYS A 139 3.61 -14.62 4.66
CA LYS A 139 4.58 -15.18 5.61
C LYS A 139 5.91 -14.43 5.58
N LEU A 140 6.39 -13.99 4.40
CA LEU A 140 7.61 -13.19 4.27
C LEU A 140 7.46 -11.79 4.90
N ASP A 141 6.30 -11.17 4.77
CA ASP A 141 6.00 -9.91 5.46
C ASP A 141 6.00 -10.09 6.99
N LEU A 142 5.46 -11.21 7.47
CA LEU A 142 5.51 -11.55 8.90
C LEU A 142 6.95 -11.77 9.38
N VAL A 143 7.80 -12.42 8.58
CA VAL A 143 9.25 -12.54 8.88
C VAL A 143 9.90 -11.17 8.97
N ARG A 144 9.63 -10.26 8.03
CA ARG A 144 10.17 -8.88 8.06
C ARG A 144 9.74 -8.14 9.32
N ALA A 145 8.47 -8.27 9.72
CA ALA A 145 7.98 -7.68 10.97
C ALA A 145 8.70 -8.25 12.20
N TYR A 146 8.97 -9.56 12.25
CA TYR A 146 9.75 -10.17 13.34
C TYR A 146 11.21 -9.66 13.39
N ILE A 147 11.84 -9.49 12.22
CA ILE A 147 13.18 -8.90 12.13
C ILE A 147 13.17 -7.44 12.62
N GLU A 148 12.15 -6.66 12.24
CA GLU A 148 12.01 -5.25 12.62
C GLU A 148 11.84 -5.06 14.14
N ILE A 149 11.18 -5.99 14.83
CA ILE A 149 11.03 -5.97 16.29
C ILE A 149 12.18 -6.69 17.03
N ASP A 150 13.27 -7.01 16.34
CA ASP A 150 14.44 -7.74 16.85
C ASP A 150 14.17 -9.18 17.37
N ASP A 151 13.03 -9.78 17.00
CA ASP A 151 12.70 -11.17 17.33
C ASP A 151 13.19 -12.14 16.26
N ARG A 152 14.51 -12.32 16.21
CA ARG A 152 15.16 -13.18 15.20
C ARG A 152 14.85 -14.66 15.37
N GLU A 153 14.60 -15.13 16.59
CA GLU A 153 14.29 -16.54 16.85
C GLU A 153 12.96 -16.93 16.16
N SER A 154 11.94 -16.08 16.30
CA SER A 154 10.67 -16.28 15.62
C SER A 154 10.79 -16.14 14.09
N ALA A 155 11.60 -15.19 13.61
CA ALA A 155 11.87 -15.02 12.19
C ALA A 155 12.53 -16.26 11.57
N ASP A 156 13.58 -16.79 12.21
CA ASP A 156 14.33 -17.97 11.75
C ASP A 156 13.42 -19.22 11.67
N LEU A 157 12.53 -19.41 12.66
CA LEU A 157 11.57 -20.51 12.65
C LEU A 157 10.61 -20.44 11.46
N LEU A 158 10.12 -19.25 11.12
CA LEU A 158 9.26 -19.06 9.95
C LEU A 158 10.04 -19.27 8.64
N LEU A 159 11.28 -18.79 8.56
CA LEU A 159 12.13 -18.98 7.40
C LEU A 159 12.44 -20.46 7.15
N ASP A 160 12.73 -21.23 8.19
CA ASP A 160 12.93 -22.68 8.09
C ASP A 160 11.64 -23.40 7.64
N ASP A 161 10.45 -22.99 8.10
CA ASP A 161 9.16 -23.51 7.63
C ASP A 161 8.95 -23.22 6.13
N ILE A 162 9.19 -21.98 5.70
CA ILE A 162 9.07 -21.57 4.29
C ILE A 162 10.03 -22.38 3.40
N LEU A 163 11.30 -22.55 3.82
CA LEU A 163 12.30 -23.30 3.06
C LEU A 163 12.02 -24.79 2.97
N ALA A 164 11.43 -25.39 4.02
CA ALA A 164 11.04 -26.80 4.05
C ALA A 164 9.71 -27.08 3.32
N SER A 165 8.94 -26.03 3.02
CA SER A 165 7.64 -26.13 2.36
C SER A 165 7.74 -26.23 0.83
N ASP A 166 6.60 -26.41 0.18
CA ASP A 166 6.46 -26.40 -1.28
C ASP A 166 6.38 -24.96 -1.84
N ALA A 167 7.02 -24.01 -1.15
CA ALA A 167 7.08 -22.62 -1.58
C ALA A 167 7.76 -22.50 -2.96
N PRO A 168 7.28 -21.58 -3.82
CA PRO A 168 7.90 -21.25 -5.10
C PRO A 168 9.37 -20.84 -4.98
N ASP A 169 10.14 -20.99 -6.05
CA ASP A 169 11.58 -20.70 -6.05
C ASP A 169 11.88 -19.22 -5.76
N ASN A 170 11.04 -18.29 -6.23
CA ASN A 170 11.16 -16.86 -5.93
C ASN A 170 11.03 -16.59 -4.42
N VAL A 171 10.04 -17.20 -3.76
CA VAL A 171 9.82 -17.07 -2.31
C VAL A 171 10.99 -17.67 -1.54
N LYS A 172 11.51 -18.83 -1.95
CA LYS A 172 12.65 -19.47 -1.29
C LYS A 172 13.93 -18.65 -1.42
N ALA A 173 14.16 -18.03 -2.59
CA ALA A 173 15.29 -17.13 -2.79
C ALA A 173 15.19 -15.89 -1.88
N GLU A 174 14.00 -15.29 -1.78
CA GLU A 174 13.76 -14.16 -0.88
C GLU A 174 13.93 -14.55 0.60
N ALA A 175 13.38 -15.70 1.00
CA ALA A 175 13.57 -16.25 2.35
C ALA A 175 15.05 -16.44 2.69
N GLN A 176 15.89 -16.89 1.74
CA GLN A 176 17.33 -17.00 1.95
C GLN A 176 17.99 -15.62 2.11
N SER A 177 17.57 -14.62 1.34
CA SER A 177 18.09 -13.25 1.47
C SER A 177 17.76 -12.62 2.83
N LEU A 178 16.64 -12.98 3.45
CA LEU A 178 16.23 -12.46 4.77
C LEU A 178 16.99 -13.09 5.94
N ARG A 179 17.76 -14.16 5.70
CA ARG A 179 18.61 -14.79 6.73
C ARG A 179 19.95 -14.07 6.95
N GLU A 180 20.36 -13.22 6.02
CA GLU A 180 21.65 -12.50 6.06
C GLU A 180 21.55 -11.22 6.92
#